data_AF-A0A6A5S0F7-F1
#
_entry.id   AF-A0A6A5S0F7-F1
#
_cell.length_a   1.000
_cell.length_b   1.000
_cell.length_c   1.000
_cell.angle_alpha   90.00
_cell.angle_beta   90.00
_cell.angle_gamma   90.00
#
_symmetry.space_group_name_H-M   'P 1'
#
loop_
_entity.id
_entity.type
_entity.pdbx_description
1 polymer ?
#
loop_
_entity_poly.entity_id
_entity_poly.type
_entity_poly.pdbx_seq_one_letter_code
_entity_poly.pdbx_strand_id
1 'polypeptide(L)'
;MQADYNQNFINYFTGQHKSEEYKKINPHATVPSATDGDLTITESNAILAYAADVSGADSMYPKDIKKRALVNKWLLWEASQWFPSCYIYLVEYVVKPLLQAEPDQKIIDGESERFNTLAGILNDQLSTTRWLTGDDVTIADFAVAAPMHLHEASRFPLEKYPHLKRWMTEGMEQLDSWKNTQGPVNKALLPNSIPDRQSNGQSNSAQSDVRTTVNYTQAVDQLTELYFYETEKAKGIHEPGDSQVEISISDGWPRANDFTLDKNGFALRNFKAKHNEWNDEQSVRNGFYPEVVEFLKKELGANRVLVFDHTIRTEFNAQKALTDERNTSQRSPVMLVHCDYTAESGPLRVQQLLGDEAEALLKRRVAFINVWKPINRVVEERPLAMCDVQSCEDSDFFKLHLRYRDRNGENYVMKYSPEHKWYYFPRMTPEQVILLKTYDTSPDVARFVGHTAFQDPTSPPDAPLRESVEIRTICFY
;
A
#
# COMPACT_ATOMS: atom_id res chain seq x y z
N MET A 1 -19.38 -19.55 11.02
CA MET A 1 -18.93 -20.40 12.15
C MET A 1 -18.14 -19.53 13.12
N GLN A 2 -18.49 -19.49 14.40
CA GLN A 2 -17.76 -18.76 15.44
C GLN A 2 -17.39 -19.75 16.56
N ALA A 3 -16.46 -20.66 16.27
CA ALA A 3 -15.90 -21.54 17.29
C ALA A 3 -14.77 -20.79 18.00
N ASP A 4 -14.76 -20.79 19.33
CA ASP A 4 -13.63 -20.25 20.09
C ASP A 4 -12.44 -21.19 19.98
N TYR A 5 -11.25 -20.65 19.69
CA TYR A 5 -10.02 -21.44 19.59
C TYR A 5 -8.80 -20.61 20.00
N ASN A 6 -7.75 -21.31 20.41
CA ASN A 6 -6.42 -20.75 20.61
C ASN A 6 -5.50 -21.22 19.49
N GLN A 7 -4.80 -20.29 18.85
CA GLN A 7 -3.87 -20.61 17.77
C GLN A 7 -2.46 -20.83 18.31
N ASN A 8 -1.88 -21.98 18.01
CA ASN A 8 -0.46 -22.26 18.23
C ASN A 8 0.26 -22.24 16.89
N PHE A 9 1.15 -21.27 16.69
CA PHE A 9 1.90 -21.12 15.45
C PHE A 9 2.97 -22.21 15.30
N ILE A 10 2.94 -22.93 14.18
CA ILE A 10 3.94 -23.94 13.80
C ILE A 10 4.57 -23.49 12.49
N ASN A 11 5.86 -23.15 12.53
CA ASN A 11 6.59 -22.71 11.37
C ASN A 11 6.90 -23.90 10.45
N TYR A 12 6.23 -23.93 9.30
CA TYR A 12 6.43 -24.97 8.29
C TYR A 12 7.84 -24.91 7.69
N PHE A 13 8.32 -23.72 7.33
CA PHE A 13 9.59 -23.53 6.63
C PHE A 13 10.83 -23.86 7.48
N THR A 14 10.75 -23.68 8.79
CA THR A 14 11.82 -24.10 9.71
C THR A 14 11.66 -25.54 10.20
N GLY A 15 10.67 -26.27 9.72
CA GLY A 15 10.47 -27.69 10.05
C GLY A 15 9.92 -27.97 11.44
N GLN A 16 9.28 -27.01 12.12
CA GLN A 16 8.76 -27.22 13.49
C GLN A 16 7.71 -28.35 13.56
N HIS A 17 6.94 -28.56 12.49
CA HIS A 17 6.00 -29.68 12.35
C HIS A 17 6.68 -31.06 12.38
N LYS A 18 8.01 -31.13 12.23
CA LYS A 18 8.79 -32.37 12.30
C LYS A 18 9.43 -32.61 13.68
N SER A 19 9.23 -31.69 14.63
CA SER A 19 9.73 -31.84 16.00
C SER A 19 9.09 -33.05 16.70
N GLU A 20 9.80 -33.63 17.66
CA GLU A 20 9.26 -34.76 18.45
C GLU A 20 8.07 -34.32 19.29
N GLU A 21 8.04 -33.06 19.72
CA GLU A 21 6.91 -32.45 20.43
C GLU A 21 5.66 -32.40 19.54
N TYR A 22 5.79 -31.91 18.30
CA TYR A 22 4.65 -31.83 17.39
C TYR A 22 4.19 -33.21 16.89
N LYS A 23 5.11 -34.15 16.69
CA LYS A 23 4.77 -35.53 16.30
C LYS A 23 3.93 -36.28 17.33
N LYS A 24 4.00 -35.89 18.61
CA LYS A 24 3.10 -36.42 19.64
C LYS A 24 1.64 -36.00 19.42
N ILE A 25 1.43 -34.86 18.75
CA ILE A 25 0.10 -34.35 18.36
C ILE A 25 -0.30 -34.98 17.03
N ASN A 26 0.59 -34.89 16.03
CA ASN A 26 0.33 -35.45 14.69
C ASN A 26 1.52 -36.30 14.21
N PRO A 27 1.43 -37.64 14.25
CA PRO A 27 2.51 -38.53 13.85
C PRO A 27 2.86 -38.43 12.36
N HIS A 28 1.97 -37.90 11.52
CA HIS A 28 2.25 -37.64 10.11
C HIS A 28 3.11 -36.39 9.88
N ALA A 29 3.37 -35.59 10.93
CA ALA A 29 4.10 -34.34 10.85
C ALA A 29 3.49 -33.37 9.82
N THR A 30 2.16 -33.28 9.77
CA THR A 30 1.43 -32.35 8.90
C THR A 30 0.70 -31.28 9.71
N VAL A 31 0.43 -30.14 9.08
CA VAL A 31 -0.43 -29.08 9.62
C VAL A 31 -1.69 -29.00 8.76
N PRO A 32 -2.85 -28.58 9.32
CA PRO A 32 -3.11 -28.23 10.72
C PRO A 32 -3.33 -29.45 11.64
N SER A 33 -3.41 -29.23 12.95
CA SER A 33 -3.88 -30.20 13.95
C SER A 33 -4.56 -29.44 15.10
N ALA A 34 -5.54 -30.05 15.74
CA ALA A 34 -6.33 -29.42 16.81
C ALA A 34 -6.45 -30.34 18.03
N THR A 35 -6.54 -29.73 19.21
CA THR A 35 -6.83 -30.42 20.47
C THR A 35 -7.98 -29.74 21.20
N ASP A 36 -8.95 -30.52 21.68
CA ASP A 36 -10.01 -30.07 22.58
C ASP A 36 -10.10 -31.02 23.78
N GLY A 37 -9.62 -30.59 24.95
CA GLY A 37 -9.40 -31.46 26.10
C GLY A 37 -8.50 -32.64 25.75
N ASP A 38 -9.03 -33.85 25.89
CA ASP A 38 -8.33 -35.11 25.61
C ASP A 38 -8.44 -35.56 24.13
N LEU A 39 -9.20 -34.83 23.30
CA LEU A 39 -9.38 -35.16 21.89
C LEU A 39 -8.30 -34.50 21.03
N THR A 40 -7.65 -35.28 20.17
CA THR A 40 -6.70 -34.80 19.15
C THR A 40 -7.24 -35.12 17.75
N ILE A 41 -7.23 -34.14 16.84
CA ILE A 41 -7.72 -34.26 15.46
C ILE A 41 -6.65 -33.74 14.49
N THR A 42 -6.31 -34.53 13.46
CA THR A 42 -5.14 -34.26 12.58
C THR A 42 -5.48 -34.07 11.10
N GLU A 43 -6.75 -34.10 10.72
CA GLU A 43 -7.22 -33.90 9.34
C GLU A 43 -8.02 -32.61 9.22
N SER A 44 -7.67 -31.72 8.28
CA SER A 44 -8.29 -30.39 8.15
C SER A 44 -9.81 -30.45 7.98
N ASN A 45 -10.32 -31.35 7.14
CA ASN A 45 -11.76 -31.52 6.92
C ASN A 45 -12.47 -32.12 8.15
N ALA A 46 -11.78 -32.95 8.94
CA ALA A 46 -12.33 -33.46 10.20
C ALA A 46 -12.39 -32.36 11.27
N ILE A 47 -11.34 -31.53 11.36
CA ILE A 47 -11.32 -30.34 12.24
C ILE A 47 -12.43 -29.38 11.85
N LEU A 48 -12.62 -29.13 10.55
CA LEU A 48 -13.66 -28.23 10.04
C LEU A 48 -15.07 -28.75 10.33
N ALA A 49 -15.33 -30.04 10.12
CA ALA A 49 -16.60 -30.68 10.48
C ALA A 49 -16.86 -30.63 11.99
N TYR A 50 -15.83 -30.92 12.80
CA TYR A 50 -15.91 -30.83 14.26
C TYR A 50 -16.23 -29.41 14.73
N ALA A 51 -15.49 -28.41 14.23
CA ALA A 51 -15.70 -27.00 14.54
C ALA A 51 -17.12 -26.54 14.19
N ALA A 52 -17.68 -27.02 13.07
CA ALA A 52 -19.06 -26.71 12.69
C ALA A 52 -20.08 -27.34 13.65
N ASP A 53 -19.85 -28.59 14.07
CA ASP A 53 -20.74 -29.28 15.00
C ASP A 53 -20.70 -28.67 16.42
N VAL A 54 -19.53 -28.31 16.95
CA VAL A 54 -19.42 -27.72 18.30
C VAL A 54 -19.93 -26.28 18.39
N SER A 55 -19.86 -25.52 17.29
CA SER A 55 -20.37 -24.15 17.23
C SER A 55 -21.84 -24.04 16.83
N GLY A 56 -22.53 -25.18 16.66
CA GLY A 56 -23.94 -25.21 16.25
C GLY A 56 -24.19 -24.65 14.86
N ALA A 57 -23.20 -24.71 13.96
CA ALA A 57 -23.28 -24.17 12.60
C ALA A 57 -24.07 -25.09 11.65
N ASP A 58 -25.30 -25.48 12.03
CA ASP A 58 -26.15 -26.42 11.29
C ASP A 58 -26.51 -25.93 9.88
N SER A 59 -26.44 -24.63 9.60
CA SER A 59 -26.59 -24.12 8.23
C SER A 59 -25.41 -24.47 7.32
N MET A 60 -24.20 -24.49 7.87
CA MET A 60 -22.96 -24.77 7.13
C MET A 60 -22.61 -26.27 7.10
N TYR A 61 -23.06 -27.03 8.11
CA TYR A 61 -22.89 -28.47 8.19
C TYR A 61 -24.18 -29.16 8.70
N PRO A 62 -25.20 -29.31 7.83
CA PRO A 62 -26.54 -29.74 8.24
C PRO A 62 -26.59 -31.07 8.96
N LYS A 63 -27.49 -31.22 9.95
CA LYS A 63 -27.78 -32.50 10.61
C LYS A 63 -28.63 -33.44 9.76
N ASP A 64 -29.35 -32.92 8.76
CA ASP A 64 -30.05 -33.74 7.77
C ASP A 64 -29.06 -34.62 7.02
N ILE A 65 -29.30 -35.94 7.08
CA ILE A 65 -28.35 -36.94 6.58
C ILE A 65 -28.08 -36.82 5.07
N LYS A 66 -29.07 -36.38 4.28
CA LYS A 66 -28.91 -36.27 2.83
C LYS A 66 -28.11 -35.03 2.47
N LYS A 67 -28.40 -33.89 3.09
CA LYS A 67 -27.62 -32.66 2.93
C LYS A 67 -26.19 -32.84 3.43
N ARG A 68 -26.01 -33.47 4.59
CA ARG A 68 -24.68 -33.79 5.14
C ARG A 68 -23.87 -34.69 4.22
N ALA A 69 -24.50 -35.70 3.61
CA ALA A 69 -23.84 -36.57 2.64
C ALA A 69 -23.31 -35.79 1.41
N LEU A 70 -24.03 -34.77 0.94
CA LEU A 70 -23.56 -33.92 -0.16
C LEU A 70 -22.36 -33.05 0.24
N VAL A 71 -22.36 -32.51 1.45
CA VAL A 71 -21.19 -31.79 1.99
C VAL A 71 -20.00 -32.73 2.10
N ASN A 72 -20.18 -33.90 2.71
CA ASN A 72 -19.11 -34.89 2.90
C ASN A 72 -18.54 -35.41 1.58
N LYS A 73 -19.39 -35.57 0.54
CA LYS A 73 -18.93 -35.91 -0.81
C LYS A 73 -17.85 -34.93 -1.29
N TRP A 74 -18.09 -33.63 -1.15
CA TRP A 74 -17.16 -32.60 -1.57
C TRP A 74 -15.92 -32.51 -0.68
N LEU A 75 -16.05 -32.66 0.64
CA LEU A 75 -14.91 -32.73 1.56
C LEU A 75 -13.97 -33.90 1.21
N LEU A 76 -14.52 -35.07 0.90
CA LEU A 76 -13.73 -36.25 0.54
C LEU A 76 -13.13 -36.14 -0.87
N TRP A 77 -13.90 -35.57 -1.82
CA TRP A 77 -13.41 -35.31 -3.16
C TRP A 77 -12.28 -34.28 -3.16
N GLU A 78 -12.40 -33.23 -2.35
CA GLU A 78 -11.38 -32.21 -2.18
C GLU A 78 -10.06 -32.83 -1.74
N ALA A 79 -10.07 -33.54 -0.61
CA ALA A 79 -8.86 -34.11 -0.02
C ALA A 79 -8.20 -35.17 -0.93
N SER A 80 -9.00 -35.96 -1.65
CA SER A 80 -8.49 -37.08 -2.46
C SER A 80 -8.12 -36.69 -3.89
N GLN A 81 -8.77 -35.67 -4.47
CA GLN A 81 -8.61 -35.32 -5.88
C GLN A 81 -8.11 -33.90 -6.09
N TRP A 82 -8.81 -32.92 -5.52
CA TRP A 82 -8.62 -31.49 -5.82
C TRP A 82 -7.37 -30.90 -5.17
N PHE A 83 -7.19 -31.11 -3.87
CA PHE A 83 -6.03 -30.60 -3.14
C PHE A 83 -4.72 -31.10 -3.74
N PRO A 84 -4.52 -32.41 -4.01
CA PRO A 84 -3.28 -32.89 -4.61
C PRO A 84 -2.96 -32.23 -5.96
N SER A 85 -3.98 -31.99 -6.78
CA SER A 85 -3.84 -31.33 -8.08
C SER A 85 -3.44 -29.86 -7.93
N CYS A 86 -4.18 -29.10 -7.11
CA CYS A 86 -3.90 -27.68 -6.86
C CYS A 86 -2.54 -27.47 -6.17
N TYR A 87 -2.16 -28.37 -5.27
CA TYR A 87 -0.92 -28.28 -4.49
C TYR A 87 0.32 -28.33 -5.37
N ILE A 88 0.29 -29.08 -6.50
CA ILE A 88 1.38 -29.11 -7.46
C ILE A 88 1.67 -27.70 -8.01
N TYR A 89 0.63 -26.98 -8.44
CA TYR A 89 0.78 -25.61 -8.94
C TYR A 89 1.28 -24.65 -7.86
N LEU A 90 0.76 -24.76 -6.64
CA LEU A 90 1.21 -23.95 -5.50
C LEU A 90 2.70 -24.18 -5.24
N VAL A 91 3.15 -25.43 -5.23
CA VAL A 91 4.57 -25.75 -4.99
C VAL A 91 5.44 -25.19 -6.10
N GLU A 92 5.08 -25.44 -7.36
CA GLU A 92 5.88 -25.02 -8.51
C GLU A 92 5.91 -23.50 -8.68
N TYR A 93 4.78 -22.81 -8.61
CA TYR A 93 4.71 -21.38 -8.92
C TYR A 93 4.81 -20.44 -7.71
N VAL A 94 4.66 -20.94 -6.48
CA VAL A 94 4.74 -20.10 -5.26
C VAL A 94 5.87 -20.55 -4.34
N VAL A 95 5.88 -21.82 -3.90
CA VAL A 95 6.83 -22.30 -2.89
C VAL A 95 8.25 -22.40 -3.42
N LYS A 96 8.47 -22.91 -4.64
CA LYS A 96 9.80 -23.00 -5.23
C LYS A 96 10.43 -21.60 -5.40
N PRO A 97 9.76 -20.60 -6.02
CA PRO A 97 10.30 -19.24 -6.08
C PRO A 97 10.62 -18.64 -4.70
N LEU A 98 9.77 -18.89 -3.70
CA LEU A 98 10.02 -18.47 -2.32
C LEU A 98 11.32 -19.05 -1.73
N LEU A 99 11.66 -20.27 -2.14
CA LEU A 99 12.90 -20.98 -1.78
C LEU A 99 14.03 -20.76 -2.80
N GLN A 100 13.93 -19.75 -3.67
CA GLN A 100 14.91 -19.42 -4.72
C GLN A 100 15.15 -20.57 -5.72
N ALA A 101 14.14 -21.40 -5.93
CA ALA A 101 14.13 -22.45 -6.95
C ALA A 101 13.20 -22.06 -8.10
N GLU A 102 13.56 -22.45 -9.32
CA GLU A 102 12.73 -22.21 -10.49
C GLU A 102 11.60 -23.27 -10.61
N PRO A 103 10.40 -22.87 -11.06
CA PRO A 103 9.33 -23.79 -11.41
C PRO A 103 9.77 -24.77 -12.52
N ASP A 104 9.38 -26.04 -12.41
CA ASP A 104 9.55 -27.05 -13.46
C ASP A 104 8.26 -27.16 -14.28
N GLN A 105 8.30 -26.58 -15.47
CA GLN A 105 7.14 -26.57 -16.36
C GLN A 105 6.68 -27.98 -16.76
N LYS A 106 7.55 -29.00 -16.77
CA LYS A 106 7.15 -30.37 -17.11
C LYS A 106 6.22 -30.98 -16.06
N ILE A 107 6.40 -30.62 -14.79
CA ILE A 107 5.54 -31.07 -13.70
C ILE A 107 4.14 -30.46 -13.88
N ILE A 108 4.08 -29.17 -14.21
CA ILE A 108 2.82 -28.47 -14.50
C ILE A 108 2.12 -29.06 -15.72
N ASP A 109 2.86 -29.24 -16.82
CA ASP A 109 2.31 -29.78 -18.06
C ASP A 109 1.75 -31.19 -17.85
N GLY A 110 2.41 -32.00 -17.01
CA GLY A 110 1.95 -33.34 -16.63
C GLY A 110 0.69 -33.37 -15.77
N GLU A 111 0.48 -32.34 -14.93
CA GLU A 111 -0.72 -32.24 -14.07
C GLU A 111 -1.90 -31.54 -14.78
N SER A 112 -1.62 -30.79 -15.86
CA SER A 112 -2.60 -29.94 -16.54
C SER A 112 -3.89 -30.68 -16.94
N GLU A 113 -3.81 -31.88 -17.52
CA GLU A 113 -5.00 -32.64 -17.93
C GLU A 113 -5.91 -32.98 -16.73
N ARG A 114 -5.31 -33.42 -15.63
CA ARG A 114 -6.03 -33.75 -14.39
C ARG A 114 -6.64 -32.49 -13.79
N PHE A 115 -5.90 -31.40 -13.69
CA PHE A 115 -6.42 -30.12 -13.21
C PHE A 115 -7.63 -29.67 -14.03
N ASN A 116 -7.53 -29.67 -15.36
CA ASN A 116 -8.62 -29.23 -16.23
C ASN A 116 -9.86 -30.12 -16.09
N THR A 117 -9.68 -31.44 -15.92
CA THR A 117 -10.80 -32.37 -15.66
C THR A 117 -11.52 -32.03 -14.36
N LEU A 118 -10.78 -31.82 -13.28
CA LEU A 118 -11.35 -31.52 -11.96
C LEU A 118 -11.99 -30.12 -11.91
N ALA A 119 -11.36 -29.13 -12.54
CA ALA A 119 -11.91 -27.77 -12.66
C ALA A 119 -13.21 -27.76 -13.49
N GLY A 120 -13.29 -28.59 -14.53
CA GLY A 120 -14.51 -28.82 -15.30
C GLY A 120 -15.66 -29.36 -14.43
N ILE A 121 -15.40 -30.36 -13.59
CA ILE A 121 -16.40 -30.92 -12.65
C ILE A 121 -16.94 -29.83 -11.71
N LEU A 122 -16.07 -28.98 -11.16
CA LEU A 122 -16.48 -27.87 -10.31
C LEU A 122 -17.29 -26.83 -11.08
N ASN A 123 -16.82 -26.45 -12.27
CA ASN A 123 -17.51 -25.48 -13.11
C ASN A 123 -18.92 -25.96 -13.48
N ASP A 124 -19.07 -27.23 -13.83
CA ASP A 124 -20.36 -27.82 -14.18
C ASP A 124 -21.30 -27.86 -12.97
N GLN A 125 -20.81 -28.25 -11.78
CA GLN A 125 -21.60 -28.16 -10.55
C GLN A 125 -22.08 -26.72 -10.29
N LEU A 126 -21.16 -25.75 -10.36
CA LEU A 126 -21.39 -24.34 -10.07
C LEU A 126 -22.19 -23.61 -11.16
N SER A 127 -22.40 -24.25 -12.31
CA SER A 127 -23.34 -23.78 -13.33
C SER A 127 -24.80 -23.96 -12.88
N THR A 128 -25.06 -24.98 -12.07
CA THR A 128 -26.42 -25.36 -11.63
C THR A 128 -26.77 -24.84 -10.24
N THR A 129 -25.75 -24.50 -9.44
CA THR A 129 -25.89 -24.13 -8.03
C THR A 129 -25.04 -22.90 -7.72
N ARG A 130 -25.48 -22.07 -6.76
CA ARG A 130 -24.73 -20.90 -6.31
C ARG A 130 -23.46 -21.31 -5.57
N TRP A 131 -23.59 -22.29 -4.67
CA TRP A 131 -22.55 -22.92 -3.88
C TRP A 131 -22.54 -24.44 -4.14
N LEU A 132 -21.52 -25.16 -3.70
CA LEU A 132 -21.30 -26.56 -4.07
C LEU A 132 -22.44 -27.54 -3.72
N THR A 133 -23.27 -27.19 -2.73
CA THR A 133 -24.36 -28.03 -2.26
C THR A 133 -25.75 -27.40 -2.40
N GLY A 134 -25.86 -26.19 -2.97
CA GLY A 134 -27.14 -25.50 -3.15
C GLY A 134 -27.01 -23.98 -3.14
N ASP A 135 -27.95 -23.32 -2.46
CA ASP A 135 -28.06 -21.85 -2.42
C ASP A 135 -27.33 -21.19 -1.24
N ASP A 136 -26.96 -21.99 -0.24
CA ASP A 136 -26.25 -21.56 0.97
C ASP A 136 -24.81 -22.09 0.99
N VAL A 137 -23.91 -21.29 1.54
CA VAL A 137 -22.50 -21.67 1.72
C VAL A 137 -22.37 -22.74 2.80
N THR A 138 -21.53 -23.75 2.55
CA THR A 138 -21.25 -24.84 3.47
C THR A 138 -19.76 -25.00 3.73
N ILE A 139 -19.39 -25.85 4.69
CA ILE A 139 -17.97 -26.17 4.93
C ILE A 139 -17.29 -26.83 3.71
N ALA A 140 -18.06 -27.44 2.80
CA ALA A 140 -17.52 -27.96 1.55
C ALA A 140 -16.96 -26.84 0.67
N ASP A 141 -17.60 -25.67 0.65
CA ASP A 141 -17.14 -24.54 -0.17
C ASP A 141 -15.79 -24.03 0.34
N PHE A 142 -15.64 -23.88 1.65
CA PHE A 142 -14.36 -23.49 2.27
C PHE A 142 -13.25 -24.51 2.01
N ALA A 143 -13.52 -25.80 2.18
CA ALA A 143 -12.54 -26.84 1.92
C ALA A 143 -12.08 -26.84 0.45
N VAL A 144 -13.01 -26.81 -0.50
CA VAL A 144 -12.69 -26.85 -1.94
C VAL A 144 -12.00 -25.56 -2.41
N ALA A 145 -12.32 -24.41 -1.80
CA ALA A 145 -11.68 -23.15 -2.14
C ALA A 145 -10.27 -23.03 -1.56
N ALA A 146 -9.99 -23.63 -0.39
CA ALA A 146 -8.71 -23.48 0.31
C ALA A 146 -7.46 -23.77 -0.56
N PRO A 147 -7.40 -24.83 -1.39
CA PRO A 147 -6.27 -25.06 -2.30
C PRO A 147 -6.11 -23.97 -3.38
N MET A 148 -7.13 -23.14 -3.59
CA MET A 148 -7.16 -22.05 -4.58
C MET A 148 -6.91 -20.66 -4.01
N HIS A 149 -6.58 -20.54 -2.72
CA HIS A 149 -6.40 -19.26 -2.04
C HIS A 149 -5.32 -18.32 -2.62
N LEU A 150 -4.44 -18.84 -3.48
CA LEU A 150 -3.46 -18.07 -4.24
C LEU A 150 -3.59 -18.30 -5.75
N HIS A 151 -4.82 -18.42 -6.27
CA HIS A 151 -5.08 -18.82 -7.67
C HIS A 151 -4.33 -18.00 -8.71
N GLU A 152 -4.19 -16.68 -8.52
CA GLU A 152 -3.41 -15.82 -9.43
C GLU A 152 -1.92 -16.16 -9.40
N ALA A 153 -1.33 -16.24 -8.21
CA ALA A 153 0.09 -16.55 -8.04
C ALA A 153 0.42 -18.00 -8.47
N SER A 154 -0.50 -18.93 -8.23
CA SER A 154 -0.47 -20.32 -8.71
C SER A 154 -0.83 -20.46 -10.19
N ARG A 155 -1.15 -19.36 -10.89
CA ARG A 155 -1.42 -19.29 -12.33
C ARG A 155 -2.52 -20.24 -12.80
N PHE A 156 -3.58 -20.41 -12.01
CA PHE A 156 -4.71 -21.23 -12.41
C PHE A 156 -5.43 -20.64 -13.63
N PRO A 157 -5.75 -21.46 -14.66
CA PRO A 157 -6.41 -21.00 -15.88
C PRO A 157 -7.93 -20.79 -15.67
N LEU A 158 -8.33 -20.01 -14.66
CA LEU A 158 -9.72 -19.84 -14.24
C LEU A 158 -10.61 -19.17 -15.31
N GLU A 159 -10.03 -18.44 -16.26
CA GLU A 159 -10.78 -17.87 -17.40
C GLU A 159 -11.50 -18.93 -18.24
N LYS A 160 -11.04 -20.19 -18.21
CA LYS A 160 -11.71 -21.31 -18.91
C LYS A 160 -12.97 -21.80 -18.18
N TYR A 161 -13.14 -21.43 -16.92
CA TYR A 161 -14.14 -21.99 -16.00
C TYR A 161 -14.95 -20.85 -15.35
N PRO A 162 -15.86 -20.20 -16.09
CA PRO A 162 -16.51 -18.97 -15.64
C PRO A 162 -17.33 -19.14 -14.35
N HIS A 163 -17.97 -20.29 -14.13
CA HIS A 163 -18.75 -20.54 -12.92
C HIS A 163 -17.85 -20.79 -11.71
N LEU A 164 -16.73 -21.47 -11.91
CA LEU A 164 -15.69 -21.66 -10.90
C LEU A 164 -15.05 -20.32 -10.53
N LYS A 165 -14.67 -19.52 -11.53
CA LYS A 165 -14.11 -18.18 -11.33
C LYS A 165 -15.07 -17.29 -10.53
N ARG A 166 -16.33 -17.19 -10.97
CA ARG A 166 -17.39 -16.46 -10.24
C ARG A 166 -17.49 -16.93 -8.79
N TRP A 167 -17.61 -18.23 -8.56
CA TRP A 167 -17.72 -18.79 -7.20
C TRP A 167 -16.50 -18.45 -6.33
N MET A 168 -15.29 -18.45 -6.89
CA MET A 168 -14.09 -18.06 -6.16
C MET A 168 -14.05 -16.54 -5.90
N THR A 169 -14.06 -15.71 -6.93
CA THR A 169 -13.73 -14.27 -6.83
C THR A 169 -14.90 -13.40 -6.38
N GLU A 170 -16.12 -13.75 -6.77
CA GLU A 170 -17.34 -13.01 -6.42
C GLU A 170 -18.11 -13.67 -5.27
N GLY A 171 -17.78 -14.92 -4.93
CA GLY A 171 -18.37 -15.69 -3.84
C GLY A 171 -17.44 -15.80 -2.64
N MET A 172 -16.53 -16.77 -2.68
CA MET A 172 -15.66 -17.17 -1.56
C MET A 172 -14.80 -16.00 -1.04
N GLU A 173 -14.11 -15.30 -1.94
CA GLU A 173 -13.26 -14.16 -1.58
C GLU A 173 -14.05 -12.98 -1.00
N GLN A 174 -15.37 -12.94 -1.22
CA GLN A 174 -16.22 -11.89 -0.66
C GLN A 174 -16.71 -12.19 0.76
N LEU A 175 -16.49 -13.39 1.28
CA LEU A 175 -16.87 -13.77 2.65
C LEU A 175 -15.88 -13.21 3.68
N ASP A 176 -16.37 -12.53 4.72
CA ASP A 176 -15.52 -11.98 5.79
C ASP A 176 -14.63 -13.04 6.46
N SER A 177 -15.14 -14.26 6.61
CA SER A 177 -14.36 -15.38 7.17
C SER A 177 -13.19 -15.80 6.29
N TRP A 178 -13.28 -15.61 4.97
CA TRP A 178 -12.20 -15.87 4.03
C TRP A 178 -11.18 -14.72 4.05
N LYS A 179 -11.69 -13.50 3.89
CA LYS A 179 -10.96 -12.24 3.99
C LYS A 179 -10.04 -12.18 5.20
N ASN A 180 -10.53 -12.61 6.36
CA ASN A 180 -9.78 -12.61 7.61
C ASN A 180 -8.61 -13.60 7.69
N THR A 181 -8.47 -14.56 6.75
CA THR A 181 -7.34 -15.51 6.73
C THR A 181 -6.22 -15.11 5.77
N GLN A 182 -6.45 -14.14 4.88
CA GLN A 182 -5.54 -13.82 3.78
C GLN A 182 -4.25 -13.09 4.23
N GLY A 183 -4.30 -12.26 5.29
CA GLY A 183 -3.14 -11.52 5.78
C GLY A 183 -1.94 -12.41 6.15
N PRO A 184 -2.11 -13.43 7.02
CA PRO A 184 -1.07 -14.39 7.32
C PRO A 184 -0.55 -15.15 6.08
N VAL A 185 -1.42 -15.50 5.13
CA VAL A 185 -1.05 -16.15 3.86
C VAL A 185 -0.12 -15.25 3.06
N ASN A 186 -0.51 -13.99 2.82
CA ASN A 186 0.28 -13.04 2.03
C ASN A 186 1.67 -12.86 2.65
N LYS A 187 1.75 -12.70 3.98
CA LYS A 187 3.02 -12.59 4.70
C LYS A 187 3.92 -13.82 4.53
N ALA A 188 3.35 -15.02 4.55
CA ALA A 188 4.12 -16.26 4.55
C ALA A 188 4.50 -16.76 3.15
N LEU A 189 3.59 -16.65 2.18
CA LEU A 189 3.71 -17.28 0.87
C LEU A 189 3.91 -16.29 -0.27
N LEU A 190 3.63 -15.01 -0.04
CA LEU A 190 3.87 -13.95 -1.01
C LEU A 190 4.58 -12.74 -0.37
N PRO A 191 5.74 -12.92 0.29
CA PRO A 191 6.43 -11.83 0.99
C PRO A 191 6.87 -10.68 0.07
N ASN A 192 6.90 -10.94 -1.25
CA ASN A 192 7.22 -9.97 -2.29
C ASN A 192 5.99 -9.51 -3.10
N SER A 193 4.81 -10.10 -2.90
CA SER A 193 3.59 -9.53 -3.49
C SER A 193 3.12 -8.38 -2.62
N ILE A 194 2.50 -7.40 -3.26
CA ILE A 194 1.70 -6.39 -2.59
C ILE A 194 0.70 -7.15 -1.69
N PRO A 195 0.59 -6.85 -0.38
CA PRO A 195 -0.39 -7.52 0.46
C PRO A 195 -1.79 -7.12 -0.05
N ASP A 196 -2.58 -8.09 -0.49
CA ASP A 196 -3.96 -7.81 -0.86
C ASP A 196 -4.84 -7.65 0.38
N ARG A 197 -5.70 -6.65 0.23
CA ARG A 197 -6.65 -6.09 1.16
C ARG A 197 -7.64 -7.18 1.55
N GLN A 198 -7.80 -7.47 2.86
CA GLN A 198 -9.10 -7.82 3.49
C GLN A 198 -9.06 -8.57 4.84
N SER A 199 -7.91 -8.86 5.48
CA SER A 199 -7.98 -9.33 6.88
C SER A 199 -7.92 -8.17 7.87
N ASN A 200 -9.07 -7.80 8.43
CA ASN A 200 -9.24 -7.42 9.84
C ASN A 200 -10.69 -6.98 10.11
N GLY A 201 -11.59 -7.96 10.28
CA GLY A 201 -12.82 -7.78 11.07
C GLY A 201 -12.56 -8.03 12.55
N GLN A 202 -12.07 -7.00 13.23
CA GLN A 202 -12.01 -6.73 14.68
C GLN A 202 -12.47 -7.85 15.65
N SER A 203 -11.55 -8.33 16.48
CA SER A 203 -11.66 -7.92 17.89
C SER A 203 -10.58 -6.87 18.15
N ASN A 204 -11.05 -5.65 18.37
CA ASN A 204 -10.33 -4.37 18.48
C ASN A 204 -9.77 -3.76 17.18
N SER A 205 -10.35 -2.60 16.85
CA SER A 205 -9.88 -1.62 15.89
C SER A 205 -8.41 -1.27 16.05
N ALA A 206 -7.61 -1.54 15.03
CA ALA A 206 -6.47 -0.71 14.67
C ALA A 206 -6.21 -0.88 13.16
N GLN A 207 -6.72 0.09 12.40
CA GLN A 207 -5.96 0.75 11.33
C GLN A 207 -4.47 0.65 11.70
N SER A 208 -3.61 0.01 10.90
CA SER A 208 -2.20 -0.11 11.28
C SER A 208 -1.51 1.23 11.06
N ASP A 209 -1.94 2.22 11.84
CA ASP A 209 -1.28 3.48 12.00
C ASP A 209 0.10 3.19 12.58
N VAL A 210 1.09 3.86 12.01
CA VAL A 210 2.40 3.92 12.63
C VAL A 210 2.46 5.16 13.51
N ARG A 211 3.04 5.00 14.70
CA ARG A 211 3.33 6.12 15.58
C ARG A 211 4.77 6.55 15.42
N THR A 212 4.96 7.83 15.14
CA THR A 212 6.28 8.41 14.90
C THR A 212 6.31 9.86 15.33
N THR A 213 7.50 10.38 15.58
CA THR A 213 7.70 11.78 15.90
C THR A 213 7.92 12.56 14.61
N VAL A 214 7.13 13.62 14.40
CA VAL A 214 7.31 14.57 13.31
C VAL A 214 7.59 15.96 13.85
N ASN A 215 8.26 16.79 13.04
CA ASN A 215 8.69 18.13 13.44
C ASN A 215 7.68 19.17 12.93
N TYR A 216 6.72 19.55 13.78
CA TYR A 216 5.90 20.75 13.59
C TYR A 216 6.67 22.00 14.02
N THR A 217 6.10 23.18 13.78
CA THR A 217 6.68 24.45 14.23
C THR A 217 5.73 25.13 15.21
N GLN A 218 6.24 25.66 16.32
CA GLN A 218 5.43 26.42 17.28
C GLN A 218 4.97 27.73 16.66
N ALA A 219 3.68 28.06 16.80
CA ALA A 219 3.19 29.38 16.41
C ALA A 219 3.49 30.39 17.53
N VAL A 220 4.45 31.28 17.29
CA VAL A 220 4.90 32.30 18.26
C VAL A 220 4.76 33.71 17.67
N ASP A 221 4.79 34.74 18.51
CA ASP A 221 4.74 36.16 18.11
C ASP A 221 6.09 36.67 17.56
N GLN A 222 6.78 35.85 16.77
CA GLN A 222 8.05 36.15 16.09
C GLN A 222 8.02 35.53 14.68
N LEU A 223 8.72 36.14 13.73
CA LEU A 223 8.89 35.54 12.40
C LEU A 223 9.66 34.23 12.49
N THR A 224 9.13 33.19 11.86
CA THR A 224 9.86 31.94 11.62
C THR A 224 10.72 32.09 10.37
N GLU A 225 12.03 31.89 10.51
CA GLU A 225 13.01 32.13 9.45
C GLU A 225 13.97 30.95 9.30
N LEU A 226 14.47 30.74 8.08
CA LEU A 226 15.54 29.79 7.80
C LEU A 226 16.55 30.41 6.85
N TYR A 227 17.80 30.52 7.29
CA TYR A 227 18.90 31.08 6.50
C TYR A 227 19.72 29.97 5.85
N PHE A 228 19.94 30.10 4.54
CA PHE A 228 20.76 29.17 3.75
C PHE A 228 22.23 29.62 3.63
N TYR A 229 22.62 30.66 4.38
CA TYR A 229 23.96 31.20 4.45
C TYR A 229 24.29 31.75 5.84
N GLU A 230 25.56 31.74 6.21
CA GLU A 230 26.01 32.29 7.49
C GLU A 230 25.84 33.81 7.55
N THR A 231 25.17 34.30 8.60
CA THR A 231 24.99 35.73 8.85
C THR A 231 24.65 35.99 10.32
N GLU A 232 25.03 37.15 10.84
CA GLU A 232 24.67 37.57 12.20
C GLU A 232 23.15 37.71 12.38
N LYS A 233 22.40 37.97 11.30
CA LYS A 233 20.92 38.04 11.34
C LYS A 233 20.26 36.70 11.67
N ALA A 234 20.98 35.58 11.53
CA ALA A 234 20.46 34.26 11.84
C ALA A 234 20.55 33.91 13.34
N LYS A 235 21.12 34.78 14.18
CA LYS A 235 21.21 34.54 15.63
C LYS A 235 19.91 34.96 16.33
N GLY A 236 19.37 34.08 17.19
CA GLY A 236 18.17 34.38 17.98
C GLY A 236 16.87 34.45 17.17
N ILE A 237 16.88 33.92 15.95
CA ILE A 237 15.68 33.75 15.15
C ILE A 237 14.84 32.60 15.69
N HIS A 238 13.56 32.58 15.33
CA HIS A 238 12.72 31.40 15.50
C HIS A 238 12.91 30.49 14.29
N GLU A 239 13.55 29.33 14.50
CA GLU A 239 13.75 28.33 13.44
C GLU A 239 12.55 27.37 13.38
N PRO A 240 12.21 26.83 12.18
CA PRO A 240 11.12 25.87 12.07
C PRO A 240 11.48 24.50 12.65
N GLY A 241 10.45 23.71 12.98
CA GLY A 241 10.64 22.32 13.44
C GLY A 241 10.90 22.16 14.94
N ASP A 242 10.68 23.20 15.73
CA ASP A 242 10.89 23.28 17.18
C ASP A 242 9.75 22.65 18.00
N SER A 243 8.76 22.04 17.35
CA SER A 243 7.66 21.30 17.98
C SER A 243 7.64 19.84 17.53
N GLN A 244 8.44 19.00 18.21
CA GLN A 244 8.43 17.56 17.98
C GLN A 244 7.21 16.91 18.63
N VAL A 245 6.36 16.28 17.83
CA VAL A 245 5.12 15.66 18.32
C VAL A 245 5.00 14.24 17.79
N GLU A 246 4.70 13.30 18.70
CA GLU A 246 4.31 11.95 18.31
C GLU A 246 2.91 11.98 17.70
N ILE A 247 2.77 11.52 16.46
CA ILE A 247 1.49 11.44 15.76
C ILE A 247 1.22 10.02 15.27
N SER A 248 -0.06 9.74 15.01
CA SER A 248 -0.51 8.58 14.24
C SER A 248 -0.45 8.92 12.76
N ILE A 249 0.19 8.08 11.94
CA ILE A 249 0.16 8.17 10.48
C ILE A 249 -0.49 6.90 9.95
N SER A 250 -1.64 7.05 9.31
CA SER A 250 -2.44 5.93 8.83
C SER A 250 -1.95 5.39 7.48
N ASP A 251 -2.09 4.09 7.29
CA ASP A 251 -1.97 3.47 5.96
C ASP A 251 -3.07 4.00 5.02
N GLY A 252 -2.65 4.67 3.96
CA GLY A 252 -3.50 5.24 2.92
C GLY A 252 -3.94 4.25 1.84
N TRP A 253 -3.33 3.06 1.72
CA TRP A 253 -3.65 2.09 0.66
C TRP A 253 -5.12 1.68 0.60
N PRO A 254 -5.84 1.45 1.72
CA PRO A 254 -7.26 1.10 1.68
C PRO A 254 -8.14 2.19 1.05
N ARG A 255 -7.69 3.45 1.11
CA ARG A 255 -8.41 4.63 0.61
C ARG A 255 -7.71 5.30 -0.58
N ALA A 256 -6.76 4.60 -1.21
CA ALA A 256 -5.90 5.18 -2.26
C ALA A 256 -6.68 5.86 -3.40
N ASN A 257 -7.85 5.30 -3.77
CA ASN A 257 -8.71 5.83 -4.82
C ASN A 257 -9.63 6.98 -4.36
N ASP A 258 -9.78 7.16 -3.04
CA ASP A 258 -10.65 8.19 -2.46
C ASP A 258 -9.93 9.54 -2.34
N PHE A 259 -8.60 9.52 -2.23
CA PHE A 259 -7.79 10.72 -2.11
C PHE A 259 -7.72 11.47 -3.45
N THR A 260 -8.15 12.74 -3.43
CA THR A 260 -8.14 13.61 -4.60
C THR A 260 -7.45 14.93 -4.28
N LEU A 261 -6.78 15.50 -5.29
CA LEU A 261 -6.11 16.80 -5.14
C LEU A 261 -7.07 17.92 -4.74
N ASP A 262 -8.32 17.89 -5.23
CA ASP A 262 -9.31 18.93 -4.96
C ASP A 262 -9.96 18.84 -3.58
N LYS A 263 -9.98 17.66 -2.95
CA LYS A 263 -10.53 17.50 -1.59
C LYS A 263 -9.43 17.43 -0.53
N ASN A 264 -8.42 16.60 -0.74
CA ASN A 264 -7.44 16.22 0.29
C ASN A 264 -6.10 16.97 0.14
N GLY A 265 -5.88 17.64 -0.99
CA GLY A 265 -4.60 18.26 -1.31
C GLY A 265 -3.54 17.28 -1.82
N PHE A 266 -3.81 15.97 -1.82
CA PHE A 266 -2.95 14.96 -2.44
C PHE A 266 -3.76 13.86 -3.12
N ALA A 267 -3.13 13.13 -4.03
CA ALA A 267 -3.71 11.97 -4.68
C ALA A 267 -2.64 10.93 -5.01
N LEU A 268 -3.01 9.64 -4.97
CA LEU A 268 -2.16 8.55 -5.43
C LEU A 268 -2.58 8.11 -6.83
N ARG A 269 -1.60 7.91 -7.72
CA ARG A 269 -1.82 7.40 -9.08
C ARG A 269 -0.78 6.36 -9.48
N ASN A 270 -1.12 5.58 -10.50
CA ASN A 270 -0.14 4.77 -11.21
C ASN A 270 0.50 5.61 -12.32
N PHE A 271 1.81 5.60 -12.37
CA PHE A 271 2.59 6.28 -13.40
C PHE A 271 3.86 5.48 -13.67
N LYS A 272 3.82 4.62 -14.68
CA LYS A 272 4.97 3.83 -15.12
C LYS A 272 5.84 4.67 -16.07
N ALA A 273 6.90 5.25 -15.51
CA ALA A 273 7.87 6.03 -16.26
C ALA A 273 8.69 5.15 -17.20
N LYS A 274 9.01 5.65 -18.39
CA LYS A 274 9.96 5.00 -19.32
C LYS A 274 11.40 5.40 -19.01
N HIS A 275 11.60 6.63 -18.55
CA HIS A 275 12.91 7.13 -18.13
C HIS A 275 13.52 6.34 -16.96
N ASN A 276 14.83 6.08 -17.04
CA ASN A 276 15.58 5.27 -16.08
C ASN A 276 16.99 5.82 -15.75
N GLU A 277 17.33 7.03 -16.17
CA GLU A 277 18.67 7.64 -16.00
C GLU A 277 18.64 8.86 -15.07
N TRP A 278 18.62 8.60 -13.76
CA TRP A 278 18.36 9.62 -12.74
C TRP A 278 19.58 10.43 -12.28
N ASN A 279 20.79 10.07 -12.71
CA ASN A 279 22.02 10.72 -12.26
C ASN A 279 22.48 11.87 -13.19
N ASP A 280 21.86 12.03 -14.35
CA ASP A 280 22.14 13.11 -15.29
C ASP A 280 20.94 14.08 -15.38
N GLU A 281 21.18 15.32 -14.99
CA GLU A 281 20.15 16.37 -14.96
C GLU A 281 19.57 16.62 -16.36
N GLN A 282 20.41 16.54 -17.39
CA GLN A 282 19.98 16.77 -18.77
C GLN A 282 19.10 15.61 -19.28
N SER A 283 19.45 14.37 -18.95
CA SER A 283 18.64 13.18 -19.24
C SER A 283 17.26 13.26 -18.56
N VAL A 284 17.18 13.70 -17.31
CA VAL A 284 15.89 13.91 -16.60
C VAL A 284 15.05 14.98 -17.30
N ARG A 285 15.65 16.12 -17.66
CA ARG A 285 14.97 17.22 -18.36
C ARG A 285 14.47 16.81 -19.75
N ASN A 286 15.26 16.04 -20.49
CA ASN A 286 14.93 15.65 -21.86
C ASN A 286 14.01 14.42 -21.93
N GLY A 287 14.16 13.49 -20.98
CA GLY A 287 13.45 12.21 -20.96
C GLY A 287 12.21 12.22 -20.08
N PHE A 288 12.34 12.65 -18.83
CA PHE A 288 11.26 12.49 -17.84
C PHE A 288 10.28 13.66 -17.78
N TYR A 289 10.74 14.91 -17.97
CA TYR A 289 9.84 16.07 -17.95
C TYR A 289 8.69 15.96 -18.96
N PRO A 290 8.93 15.54 -20.23
CA PRO A 290 7.83 15.35 -21.19
C PRO A 290 6.82 14.30 -20.73
N GLU A 291 7.27 13.20 -20.11
CA GLU A 291 6.37 12.17 -19.58
C GLU A 291 5.47 12.74 -18.46
N VAL A 292 6.04 13.55 -17.56
CA VAL A 292 5.29 14.21 -16.48
C VAL A 292 4.27 15.21 -17.03
N VAL A 293 4.65 16.01 -18.03
CA VAL A 293 3.76 16.98 -18.68
C VAL A 293 2.54 16.27 -19.26
N GLU A 294 2.75 15.21 -20.05
CA GLU A 294 1.64 14.48 -20.69
C GLU A 294 0.79 13.73 -19.66
N PHE A 295 1.42 13.16 -18.62
CA PHE A 295 0.72 12.53 -17.50
C PHE A 295 -0.21 13.53 -16.79
N LEU A 296 0.28 14.70 -16.39
CA LEU A 296 -0.51 15.70 -15.66
C LEU A 296 -1.61 16.33 -16.53
N LYS A 297 -1.35 16.58 -17.82
CA LYS A 297 -2.41 17.03 -18.75
C LYS A 297 -3.55 16.02 -18.82
N LYS A 298 -3.22 14.74 -18.94
CA LYS A 298 -4.22 13.66 -19.02
C LYS A 298 -4.97 13.49 -17.70
N GLU A 299 -4.25 13.46 -16.59
CA GLU A 299 -4.80 13.15 -15.26
C GLU A 299 -5.63 14.33 -14.71
N LEU A 300 -5.19 15.56 -14.94
CA LEU A 300 -5.80 16.75 -14.34
C LEU A 300 -6.63 17.57 -15.32
N GLY A 301 -6.50 17.33 -16.63
CA GLY A 301 -7.15 18.16 -17.65
C GLY A 301 -6.51 19.54 -17.82
N ALA A 302 -5.25 19.71 -17.39
CA ALA A 302 -4.54 20.97 -17.56
C ALA A 302 -4.25 21.25 -19.05
N ASN A 303 -4.42 22.49 -19.49
CA ASN A 303 -4.11 22.92 -20.87
C ASN A 303 -2.61 23.11 -21.09
N ARG A 304 -1.91 23.59 -20.06
CA ARG A 304 -0.45 23.78 -20.06
C ARG A 304 0.12 23.28 -18.74
N VAL A 305 1.24 22.59 -18.82
CA VAL A 305 2.03 22.16 -17.66
C VAL A 305 3.44 22.69 -17.86
N LEU A 306 3.94 23.45 -16.89
CA LEU A 306 5.32 23.93 -16.83
C LEU A 306 6.07 23.16 -15.75
N VAL A 307 7.12 22.44 -16.14
CA VAL A 307 8.09 21.89 -15.18
C VAL A 307 9.21 22.90 -15.01
N PHE A 308 9.48 23.34 -13.77
CA PHE A 308 10.47 24.39 -13.51
C PHE A 308 11.64 23.94 -12.65
N ASP A 309 11.51 22.85 -11.89
CA ASP A 309 12.56 22.33 -11.02
C ASP A 309 12.32 20.86 -10.68
N HIS A 310 13.37 20.17 -10.23
CA HIS A 310 13.27 18.84 -9.64
C HIS A 310 14.26 18.63 -8.50
N THR A 311 13.94 17.68 -7.63
CA THR A 311 14.90 17.17 -6.64
C THR A 311 14.94 15.64 -6.69
N ILE A 312 16.14 15.09 -6.86
CA ILE A 312 16.43 13.66 -6.86
C ILE A 312 17.15 13.29 -5.57
N ARG A 313 16.72 12.18 -4.98
CA ARG A 313 17.31 11.61 -3.78
C ARG A 313 17.77 10.21 -4.11
N THR A 314 19.06 9.97 -3.91
CA THR A 314 19.71 8.69 -4.09
C THR A 314 20.71 8.50 -2.95
N GLU A 315 21.11 7.25 -2.71
CA GLU A 315 22.15 6.92 -1.73
C GLU A 315 23.44 7.73 -1.97
N PHE A 316 23.83 7.90 -3.24
CA PHE A 316 24.99 8.69 -3.66
C PHE A 316 24.98 10.14 -3.15
N ASN A 317 23.80 10.72 -2.93
CA ASN A 317 23.63 12.13 -2.54
C ASN A 317 23.07 12.32 -1.13
N ALA A 318 22.90 11.25 -0.36
CA ALA A 318 22.24 11.28 0.94
C ALA A 318 22.96 12.16 1.99
N GLN A 319 24.26 12.40 1.81
CA GLN A 319 25.11 13.18 2.71
C GLN A 319 25.13 14.70 2.42
N LYS A 320 24.48 15.16 1.34
CA LYS A 320 24.46 16.60 1.00
C LYS A 320 23.51 17.36 1.91
N ALA A 321 23.98 18.48 2.47
CA ALA A 321 23.20 19.31 3.37
C ALA A 321 21.96 19.91 2.66
N LEU A 322 20.81 19.90 3.36
CA LEU A 322 19.57 20.54 2.90
C LEU A 322 19.75 22.04 2.60
N THR A 323 20.69 22.68 3.30
CA THR A 323 20.98 24.11 3.24
C THR A 323 22.00 24.51 2.17
N ASP A 324 22.56 23.57 1.40
CA ASP A 324 23.50 23.93 0.33
C ASP A 324 22.75 24.64 -0.81
N GLU A 325 22.98 25.95 -0.94
CA GLU A 325 22.44 26.79 -2.01
C GLU A 325 22.96 26.39 -3.40
N ARG A 326 24.15 25.74 -3.48
CA ARG A 326 24.81 25.42 -4.74
C ARG A 326 24.29 24.14 -5.40
N ASN A 327 23.53 23.32 -4.67
CA ASN A 327 22.97 22.06 -5.19
C ASN A 327 21.57 21.82 -4.64
N THR A 328 20.57 22.43 -5.29
CA THR A 328 19.16 22.30 -4.89
C THR A 328 18.50 21.03 -5.43
N SER A 329 19.08 20.42 -6.47
CA SER A 329 18.52 19.25 -7.15
C SER A 329 18.85 17.93 -6.45
N GLN A 330 19.81 17.89 -5.51
CA GLN A 330 20.21 16.66 -4.82
C GLN A 330 20.35 16.87 -3.31
N ARG A 331 19.37 16.40 -2.54
CA ARG A 331 19.22 16.71 -1.10
C ARG A 331 18.65 15.53 -0.30
N SER A 332 18.91 15.47 1.00
CA SER A 332 18.27 14.50 1.89
C SER A 332 16.73 14.72 1.99
N PRO A 333 15.95 13.73 2.47
CA PRO A 333 14.53 13.93 2.78
C PRO A 333 14.30 15.05 3.81
N VAL A 334 13.23 15.83 3.65
CA VAL A 334 12.86 16.91 4.56
C VAL A 334 11.94 16.35 5.65
N MET A 335 12.40 16.42 6.91
CA MET A 335 11.69 15.91 8.09
C MET A 335 10.85 16.98 8.79
N LEU A 336 10.70 18.16 8.18
CA LEU A 336 9.87 19.28 8.65
C LEU A 336 8.46 19.13 8.09
N VAL A 337 7.43 19.40 8.89
CA VAL A 337 6.05 19.54 8.40
C VAL A 337 5.91 20.89 7.70
N HIS A 338 5.67 20.85 6.38
CA HIS A 338 5.61 22.05 5.55
C HIS A 338 4.68 21.91 4.34
N CYS A 339 4.44 23.04 3.67
CA CYS A 339 3.91 23.13 2.32
C CYS A 339 4.77 24.13 1.52
N ASP A 340 5.10 23.80 0.28
CA ASP A 340 6.15 24.49 -0.50
C ASP A 340 5.83 25.94 -0.88
N TYR A 341 4.55 26.34 -0.84
CA TYR A 341 4.12 27.67 -1.26
C TYR A 341 3.09 28.25 -0.30
N THR A 342 3.09 29.57 -0.24
CA THR A 342 2.09 30.41 0.43
C THR A 342 1.10 30.96 -0.58
N ALA A 343 0.02 31.58 -0.09
CA ALA A 343 -0.93 32.26 -0.96
C ALA A 343 -0.27 33.39 -1.79
N GLU A 344 0.81 33.97 -1.28
CA GLU A 344 1.56 35.05 -1.92
C GLU A 344 2.74 34.54 -2.77
N SER A 345 3.43 33.48 -2.33
CA SER A 345 4.60 32.99 -3.04
C SER A 345 4.26 32.20 -4.30
N GLY A 346 3.08 31.56 -4.36
CA GLY A 346 2.57 30.90 -5.56
C GLY A 346 2.47 31.83 -6.78
N PRO A 347 1.64 32.90 -6.75
CA PRO A 347 1.55 33.86 -7.85
C PRO A 347 2.87 34.55 -8.17
N LEU A 348 3.66 34.89 -7.15
CA LEU A 348 4.98 35.48 -7.34
C LEU A 348 5.90 34.53 -8.10
N ARG A 349 5.83 33.23 -7.83
CA ARG A 349 6.63 32.23 -8.55
C ARG A 349 6.23 32.12 -10.02
N VAL A 350 4.94 32.24 -10.34
CA VAL A 350 4.48 32.34 -11.74
C VAL A 350 5.10 33.55 -12.42
N GLN A 351 5.08 34.73 -11.78
CA GLN A 351 5.70 35.95 -12.31
C GLN A 351 7.20 35.80 -12.54
N GLN A 352 7.92 35.22 -11.59
CA GLN A 352 9.36 34.99 -11.70
C GLN A 352 9.74 34.06 -12.86
N LEU A 353 8.90 33.06 -13.16
CA LEU A 353 9.20 32.05 -14.18
C LEU A 353 8.72 32.44 -15.58
N LEU A 354 7.66 33.25 -15.69
CA LEU A 354 6.96 33.50 -16.94
C LEU A 354 6.92 34.99 -17.36
N GLY A 355 7.42 35.89 -16.52
CA GLY A 355 7.53 37.31 -16.84
C GLY A 355 6.21 37.90 -17.35
N ASP A 356 6.23 38.44 -18.56
CA ASP A 356 5.12 39.14 -19.19
C ASP A 356 3.86 38.27 -19.39
N GLU A 357 4.00 36.93 -19.49
CA GLU A 357 2.84 36.03 -19.64
C GLU A 357 2.08 35.81 -18.34
N ALA A 358 2.70 36.08 -17.19
CA ALA A 358 2.18 35.67 -15.89
C ALA A 358 0.84 36.31 -15.55
N GLU A 359 0.66 37.61 -15.85
CA GLU A 359 -0.58 38.33 -15.55
C GLU A 359 -1.78 37.73 -16.30
N ALA A 360 -1.58 37.32 -17.56
CA ALA A 360 -2.64 36.71 -18.35
C ALA A 360 -2.99 35.30 -17.83
N LEU A 361 -1.98 34.52 -17.44
CA LEU A 361 -2.18 33.15 -16.94
C LEU A 361 -2.82 33.12 -15.55
N LEU A 362 -2.48 34.07 -14.67
CA LEU A 362 -3.06 34.19 -13.32
C LEU A 362 -4.53 34.66 -13.31
N LYS A 363 -5.09 35.07 -14.46
CA LYS A 363 -6.53 35.35 -14.61
C LYS A 363 -7.38 34.07 -14.66
N ARG A 364 -6.75 32.90 -14.76
CA ARG A 364 -7.42 31.58 -14.76
C ARG A 364 -6.92 30.74 -13.58
N ARG A 365 -7.50 29.55 -13.43
CA ARG A 365 -7.05 28.62 -12.40
C ARG A 365 -5.61 28.19 -12.68
N VAL A 366 -4.75 28.33 -11.68
CA VAL A 366 -3.36 27.87 -11.67
C VAL A 366 -3.15 27.01 -10.43
N ALA A 367 -2.58 25.82 -10.61
CA ALA A 367 -2.26 24.90 -9.51
C ALA A 367 -0.80 24.44 -9.58
N PHE A 368 -0.12 24.40 -8.45
CA PHE A 368 1.23 23.87 -8.32
C PHE A 368 1.11 22.44 -7.83
N ILE A 369 1.60 21.51 -8.64
CA ILE A 369 1.51 20.08 -8.38
C ILE A 369 2.93 19.53 -8.33
N ASN A 370 3.36 19.08 -7.16
CA ASN A 370 4.58 18.29 -7.05
C ASN A 370 4.25 16.84 -7.37
N VAL A 371 5.07 16.25 -8.23
CA VAL A 371 4.98 14.84 -8.63
C VAL A 371 6.08 14.10 -7.90
N TRP A 372 5.73 13.43 -6.81
CA TRP A 372 6.65 12.67 -5.98
C TRP A 372 6.58 11.19 -6.32
N LYS A 373 7.73 10.59 -6.65
CA LYS A 373 7.82 9.24 -7.19
C LYS A 373 9.03 8.48 -6.64
N PRO A 374 8.87 7.24 -6.14
CA PRO A 374 9.99 6.33 -5.94
C PRO A 374 10.71 6.02 -7.25
N ILE A 375 12.03 5.95 -7.21
CA ILE A 375 12.85 5.55 -8.35
C ILE A 375 13.69 4.33 -7.96
N ASN A 376 13.99 3.47 -8.93
CA ASN A 376 14.86 2.28 -8.82
C ASN A 376 14.41 1.16 -7.86
N ARG A 377 13.79 1.46 -6.71
CA ARG A 377 13.43 0.49 -5.67
C ARG A 377 12.16 0.88 -4.91
N VAL A 378 11.66 -0.07 -4.13
CA VAL A 378 10.56 0.13 -3.19
C VAL A 378 10.99 1.05 -2.06
N VAL A 379 10.10 1.91 -1.58
CA VAL A 379 10.36 2.78 -0.44
C VAL A 379 10.20 2.02 0.87
N GLU A 380 11.32 1.76 1.53
CA GLU A 380 11.34 1.06 2.82
C GLU A 380 11.80 1.96 3.98
N GLU A 381 12.63 2.96 3.70
CA GLU A 381 13.07 3.95 4.67
C GLU A 381 12.48 5.34 4.35
N ARG A 382 12.19 6.13 5.38
CA ARG A 382 11.76 7.54 5.28
C ARG A 382 10.67 7.81 4.23
N PRO A 383 9.51 7.14 4.28
CA PRO A 383 8.41 7.42 3.35
C PRO A 383 7.88 8.85 3.49
N LEU A 384 7.03 9.25 2.55
CA LEU A 384 6.36 10.54 2.57
C LEU A 384 4.98 10.40 3.22
N ALA A 385 4.70 11.26 4.21
CA ALA A 385 3.37 11.41 4.80
C ALA A 385 2.73 12.74 4.37
N MET A 386 1.41 12.70 4.19
CA MET A 386 0.58 13.84 3.81
C MET A 386 -0.52 14.04 4.84
N CYS A 387 -0.72 15.28 5.24
CA CYS A 387 -1.84 15.69 6.08
C CYS A 387 -3.05 15.93 5.19
N ASP A 388 -4.16 15.25 5.45
CA ASP A 388 -5.43 15.49 4.77
C ASP A 388 -5.92 16.89 5.13
N VAL A 389 -5.89 17.80 4.16
CA VAL A 389 -6.20 19.23 4.41
C VAL A 389 -7.63 19.44 4.90
N GLN A 390 -8.54 18.47 4.70
CA GLN A 390 -9.89 18.51 5.27
C GLN A 390 -9.92 18.42 6.80
N SER A 391 -8.79 18.04 7.41
CA SER A 391 -8.59 17.98 8.86
C SER A 391 -7.78 19.14 9.42
N CYS A 392 -7.44 20.12 8.57
CA CYS A 392 -6.69 21.31 8.94
C CYS A 392 -7.58 22.54 8.95
N GLU A 393 -7.27 23.48 9.83
CA GLU A 393 -7.75 24.86 9.79
C GLU A 393 -6.76 25.73 9.00
N ASP A 394 -7.24 26.79 8.35
CA ASP A 394 -6.37 27.75 7.64
C ASP A 394 -5.29 28.33 8.58
N SER A 395 -5.65 28.52 9.85
CA SER A 395 -4.74 29.02 10.89
C SER A 395 -3.63 28.05 11.30
N ASP A 396 -3.69 26.80 10.83
CA ASP A 396 -2.65 25.81 11.10
C ASP A 396 -1.41 26.06 10.25
N PHE A 397 -1.56 26.70 9.09
CA PHE A 397 -0.48 27.09 8.19
C PHE A 397 -0.01 28.51 8.47
N PHE A 398 1.30 28.70 8.63
CA PHE A 398 1.90 30.03 8.80
C PHE A 398 3.25 30.12 8.11
N LYS A 399 3.67 31.36 7.81
CA LYS A 399 4.78 31.62 6.90
C LYS A 399 6.12 31.25 7.54
N LEU A 400 6.90 30.48 6.79
CA LEU A 400 8.34 30.33 6.96
C LEU A 400 9.03 31.20 5.92
N HIS A 401 9.86 32.15 6.38
CA HIS A 401 10.65 33.00 5.51
C HIS A 401 12.01 32.35 5.22
N LEU A 402 12.20 31.93 3.97
CA LEU A 402 13.45 31.36 3.49
C LEU A 402 14.38 32.49 3.05
N ARG A 403 15.58 32.56 3.63
CA ARG A 403 16.56 33.62 3.38
C ARG A 403 17.74 33.05 2.60
N TYR A 404 17.84 33.44 1.33
CA TYR A 404 19.00 33.19 0.48
C TYR A 404 19.83 34.46 0.34
N ARG A 405 21.09 34.35 -0.09
CA ARG A 405 21.97 35.52 -0.27
C ARG A 405 21.42 36.56 -1.23
N ASP A 406 20.71 36.11 -2.26
CA ASP A 406 20.27 36.89 -3.41
C ASP A 406 18.75 37.12 -3.46
N ARG A 407 17.97 36.36 -2.66
CA ARG A 407 16.51 36.43 -2.66
C ARG A 407 15.87 35.95 -1.36
N ASN A 408 14.61 36.30 -1.18
CA ASN A 408 13.75 35.71 -0.15
C ASN A 408 12.75 34.75 -0.80
N GLY A 409 12.45 33.65 -0.12
CA GLY A 409 11.37 32.73 -0.44
C GLY A 409 10.39 32.63 0.73
N GLU A 410 9.22 32.05 0.46
CA GLU A 410 8.24 31.77 1.50
C GLU A 410 7.58 30.41 1.25
N ASN A 411 7.57 29.61 2.31
CA ASN A 411 6.84 28.34 2.42
C ASN A 411 5.84 28.47 3.56
N TYR A 412 4.89 27.55 3.66
CA TYR A 412 4.18 27.34 4.92
C TYR A 412 4.86 26.27 5.77
N VAL A 413 4.90 26.50 7.07
CA VAL A 413 5.04 25.47 8.10
C VAL A 413 3.71 25.32 8.82
N MET A 414 3.55 24.23 9.56
CA MET A 414 2.32 23.99 10.32
C MET A 414 2.57 23.96 11.82
N LYS A 415 1.61 24.47 12.59
CA LYS A 415 1.49 24.19 14.03
C LYS A 415 0.81 22.85 14.21
N TYR A 416 1.04 22.19 15.34
CA TYR A 416 0.36 20.93 15.64
C TYR A 416 -1.11 21.16 15.98
N SER A 417 -1.97 20.26 15.48
CA SER A 417 -3.36 20.09 15.91
C SER A 417 -3.64 18.60 16.10
N PRO A 418 -4.35 18.19 17.16
CA PRO A 418 -4.77 16.80 17.35
C PRO A 418 -5.79 16.34 16.30
N GLU A 419 -6.45 17.26 15.59
CA GLU A 419 -7.41 16.94 14.53
C GLU A 419 -6.74 16.49 13.24
N HIS A 420 -5.45 16.80 13.04
CA HIS A 420 -4.71 16.46 11.84
C HIS A 420 -4.72 14.95 11.57
N LYS A 421 -5.19 14.59 10.37
CA LYS A 421 -5.19 13.21 9.87
C LYS A 421 -4.06 13.03 8.88
N TRP A 422 -3.11 12.18 9.22
CA TRP A 422 -1.95 11.89 8.40
C TRP A 422 -2.07 10.55 7.70
N TYR A 423 -1.66 10.52 6.44
CA TYR A 423 -1.65 9.33 5.62
C TYR A 423 -0.30 9.16 4.94
N TYR A 424 0.14 7.91 4.83
CA TYR A 424 1.27 7.54 4.00
C TYR A 424 0.95 6.25 3.25
N PHE A 425 1.79 5.91 2.28
CA PHE A 425 1.63 4.71 1.48
C PHE A 425 2.87 3.82 1.70
N PRO A 426 2.83 2.87 2.65
CA PRO A 426 3.97 2.01 2.95
C PRO A 426 4.39 1.21 1.71
N ARG A 427 5.71 1.00 1.53
CA ARG A 427 6.27 0.18 0.44
C ARG A 427 5.83 0.62 -0.97
N MET A 428 5.71 1.93 -1.22
CA MET A 428 5.45 2.44 -2.57
C MET A 428 6.52 1.97 -3.57
N THR A 429 6.07 1.55 -4.76
CA THR A 429 6.92 1.05 -5.84
C THR A 429 7.22 2.15 -6.87
N PRO A 430 8.24 1.97 -7.73
CA PRO A 430 8.50 2.85 -8.86
C PRO A 430 7.41 2.86 -9.95
N GLU A 431 6.30 2.15 -9.81
CA GLU A 431 5.14 2.27 -10.71
C GLU A 431 4.09 3.26 -10.20
N GLN A 432 4.25 3.74 -8.98
CA GLN A 432 3.29 4.62 -8.30
C GLN A 432 3.83 6.05 -8.22
N VAL A 433 2.93 7.00 -7.98
CA VAL A 433 3.23 8.42 -7.82
C VAL A 433 2.25 9.07 -6.85
N ILE A 434 2.75 9.96 -6.00
CA ILE A 434 1.94 10.88 -5.20
C ILE A 434 1.95 12.23 -5.88
N LEU A 435 0.76 12.77 -6.12
CA LEU A 435 0.56 14.16 -6.51
C LEU A 435 0.30 14.96 -5.23
N LEU A 436 1.04 16.05 -5.04
CA LEU A 436 0.87 16.99 -3.92
C LEU A 436 0.47 18.34 -4.49
N LYS A 437 -0.67 18.87 -4.07
CA LYS A 437 -1.08 20.22 -4.42
C LYS A 437 -0.49 21.20 -3.40
N THR A 438 0.57 21.87 -3.80
CA THR A 438 1.30 22.80 -2.94
C THR A 438 0.81 24.23 -3.06
N TYR A 439 0.02 24.55 -4.09
CA TYR A 439 -0.71 25.81 -4.24
C TYR A 439 -1.87 25.65 -5.24
N ASP A 440 -3.00 26.33 -5.02
CA ASP A 440 -4.04 26.56 -6.04
C ASP A 440 -4.68 27.94 -5.85
N THR A 441 -4.92 28.63 -6.96
CA THR A 441 -5.63 29.91 -7.02
C THR A 441 -7.11 29.79 -6.61
N SER A 442 -7.73 28.62 -6.82
CA SER A 442 -9.15 28.42 -6.58
C SER A 442 -9.43 28.27 -5.07
N PRO A 443 -10.33 29.07 -4.48
CA PRO A 443 -10.70 28.93 -3.07
C PRO A 443 -11.64 27.76 -2.79
N ASP A 444 -12.27 27.19 -3.82
CA ASP A 444 -13.32 26.17 -3.69
C ASP A 444 -12.78 24.74 -3.58
N VAL A 445 -11.47 24.58 -3.60
CA VAL A 445 -10.77 23.30 -3.55
C VAL A 445 -9.67 23.38 -2.51
N ALA A 446 -9.15 22.23 -2.07
CA ALA A 446 -7.89 22.16 -1.36
C ALA A 446 -6.84 23.00 -2.10
N ARG A 447 -6.16 23.90 -1.39
CA ARG A 447 -5.15 24.81 -1.96
C ARG A 447 -3.73 24.42 -1.61
N PHE A 448 -3.56 23.78 -0.46
CA PHE A 448 -2.28 23.45 0.14
C PHE A 448 -2.33 22.02 0.67
N VAL A 449 -1.16 21.43 0.90
CA VAL A 449 -1.04 20.14 1.58
C VAL A 449 0.19 20.14 2.47
N GLY A 450 -0.05 19.91 3.75
CA GLY A 450 1.02 19.63 4.71
C GLY A 450 1.64 18.28 4.40
N HIS A 451 2.97 18.21 4.30
CA HIS A 451 3.66 16.95 4.07
C HIS A 451 5.04 16.94 4.73
N THR A 452 5.54 15.73 4.97
CA THR A 452 6.85 15.52 5.58
C THR A 452 7.38 14.12 5.28
N ALA A 453 8.70 13.95 5.24
CA ALA A 453 9.28 12.63 5.42
C ALA A 453 9.31 12.29 6.91
N PHE A 454 9.16 11.02 7.27
CA PHE A 454 9.16 10.60 8.66
C PHE A 454 9.90 9.28 8.84
N GLN A 455 10.33 8.97 10.06
CA GLN A 455 10.93 7.67 10.35
C GLN A 455 9.83 6.64 10.59
N ASP A 456 9.65 5.71 9.67
CA ASP A 456 8.69 4.62 9.84
C ASP A 456 9.28 3.60 10.84
N PRO A 457 8.64 3.41 12.02
CA PRO A 457 9.14 2.48 13.02
C PRO A 457 9.05 1.00 12.57
N THR A 458 8.35 0.73 11.46
CA THR A 458 8.21 -0.61 10.88
C THR A 458 9.28 -0.92 9.83
N SER A 459 10.10 0.07 9.44
CA SER A 459 11.23 -0.13 8.54
C SER A 459 12.23 -1.15 9.13
N PRO A 460 12.72 -2.11 8.32
CA PRO A 460 13.83 -2.98 8.72
C PRO A 460 15.06 -2.15 9.17
N PRO A 461 15.85 -2.63 10.16
CA PRO A 461 17.06 -1.92 10.59
C PRO A 461 18.09 -1.68 9.48
N ASP A 462 18.08 -2.52 8.46
CA ASP A 462 18.93 -2.49 7.26
C ASP A 462 18.18 -2.02 6.01
N ALA A 463 17.03 -1.36 6.18
CA ALA A 463 16.25 -0.83 5.06
C ALA A 463 17.12 0.06 4.16
N PRO A 464 17.08 -0.14 2.83
CA PRO A 464 17.84 0.69 1.92
C PRO A 464 17.32 2.14 1.96
N LEU A 465 18.26 3.08 1.82
CA LEU A 465 17.94 4.49 1.66
C LEU A 465 16.93 4.69 0.52
N ARG A 466 15.90 5.49 0.80
CA ARG A 466 14.90 5.86 -0.19
C ARG A 466 15.55 6.52 -1.40
N GLU A 467 15.24 5.98 -2.57
CA GLU A 467 15.49 6.67 -3.83
C GLU A 467 14.18 7.24 -4.37
N SER A 468 14.14 8.55 -4.62
CA SER A 468 12.92 9.23 -5.07
C SER A 468 13.23 10.45 -5.91
N VAL A 469 12.33 10.79 -6.83
CA VAL A 469 12.30 12.07 -7.54
C VAL A 469 11.07 12.87 -7.15
N GLU A 470 11.24 14.18 -7.03
CA GLU A 470 10.15 15.15 -6.90
C GLU A 470 10.25 16.15 -8.03
N ILE A 471 9.24 16.21 -8.90
CA ILE A 471 9.16 17.14 -10.02
C ILE A 471 8.19 18.25 -9.65
N ARG A 472 8.63 19.51 -9.68
CA ARG A 472 7.79 20.67 -9.36
C ARG A 472 7.19 21.24 -10.63
N THR A 473 5.86 21.30 -10.66
CA THR A 473 5.12 21.72 -11.85
C THR A 473 4.09 22.80 -11.55
N ILE A 474 3.75 23.56 -12.58
CA ILE A 474 2.63 24.49 -12.59
C ILE A 474 1.67 24.05 -13.69
N CYS A 475 0.43 23.75 -13.30
CA CYS A 475 -0.68 23.41 -14.18
C CYS A 475 -1.57 24.64 -14.40
N PHE A 476 -1.86 24.96 -15.66
CA PHE A 476 -2.75 26.05 -16.07
C PHE A 476 -3.98 25.47 -16.76
N TYR A 477 -5.16 25.95 -16.37
CA TYR A 477 -6.48 25.49 -16.86
C TYR A 477 -7.20 26.57 -17.68
#